data_AF-A0A527VA80-F1
#
_entry.id   AF-A0A527VA80-F1
#
_cell.length_a   1.000
_cell.length_b   1.000
_cell.length_c   1.000
_cell.angle_alpha   90.00
_cell.angle_beta   90.00
_cell.angle_gamma   90.00
#
_symmetry.space_group_name_H-M   'P 1'
#
loop_
_entity.id
_entity.type
_entity.pdbx_description
1 polymer ?
#
loop_
_entity_poly.entity_id
_entity_poly.type
_entity_poly.pdbx_seq_one_letter_code
_entity_poly.pdbx_strand_id
1 'polypeptide(L)'
;MKPDQRARKWIAKKAKLGVRSFPVGTIAFYGPDNLRATKVAVGIIPAPQSETTALRRWFVETGDVRKSDTIFAEIAAFLRGHGVHSVAMADGILGCPHEEGIDYPEGSTCPDCPYWAGRDRWTGQLGKN
;
A
#
# COMPACT_ATOMS: atom_id res chain seq x y z
N MET A 1 -23.43 3.45 -11.80
CA MET A 1 -22.15 2.88 -11.32
C MET A 1 -22.12 3.03 -9.80
N LYS A 2 -21.82 1.97 -9.05
CA LYS A 2 -21.87 2.04 -7.58
C LYS A 2 -20.78 2.99 -7.04
N PRO A 3 -20.98 3.69 -5.90
CA PRO A 3 -20.03 4.70 -5.39
C PRO A 3 -18.60 4.18 -5.19
N ASP A 4 -18.47 2.92 -4.79
CA ASP A 4 -17.22 2.16 -4.64
C ASP A 4 -16.48 1.97 -5.97
N GLN A 5 -17.17 1.57 -7.04
CA GLN A 5 -16.59 1.51 -8.38
C GLN A 5 -16.07 2.87 -8.87
N ARG A 6 -16.68 3.99 -8.41
CA ARG A 6 -16.19 5.35 -8.72
C ARG A 6 -14.90 5.68 -7.97
N ALA A 7 -14.76 5.21 -6.74
CA ALA A 7 -13.54 5.39 -5.95
C ALA A 7 -12.34 4.71 -6.61
N ARG A 8 -12.48 3.43 -6.98
CA ARG A 8 -11.42 2.68 -7.70
C ARG A 8 -10.97 3.36 -8.97
N LYS A 9 -11.92 3.75 -9.83
CA LYS A 9 -11.59 4.44 -11.09
C LYS A 9 -10.88 5.77 -10.86
N TRP A 10 -11.26 6.50 -9.81
CA TRP A 10 -10.59 7.75 -9.46
C TRP A 10 -9.14 7.52 -9.02
N ILE A 11 -8.89 6.55 -8.13
CA ILE A 11 -7.53 6.18 -7.69
C ILE A 11 -6.70 5.71 -8.89
N ALA A 12 -7.21 4.78 -9.69
CA ALA A 12 -6.51 4.26 -10.86
C ALA A 12 -6.18 5.36 -11.88
N LYS A 13 -7.10 6.31 -12.10
CA LYS A 13 -6.84 7.48 -12.95
C LYS A 13 -5.70 8.33 -12.39
N LYS A 14 -5.69 8.60 -11.08
CA LYS A 14 -4.64 9.40 -10.43
C LYS A 14 -3.28 8.71 -10.46
N ALA A 15 -3.24 7.40 -10.18
CA ALA A 15 -2.03 6.59 -10.26
C ALA A 15 -1.46 6.58 -11.69
N LYS A 16 -2.31 6.37 -12.71
CA LYS A 16 -1.91 6.37 -14.12
C LYS A 16 -1.32 7.71 -14.58
N LEU A 17 -1.77 8.83 -14.01
CA LEU A 17 -1.25 10.15 -14.36
C LEU A 17 0.16 10.42 -13.78
N GLY A 18 0.59 9.61 -12.80
CA GLY A 18 1.85 9.78 -12.08
C GLY A 18 1.82 10.95 -11.10
N VAL A 19 2.95 11.16 -10.42
CA VAL A 19 3.14 12.27 -9.48
C VAL A 19 3.39 13.56 -10.27
N ARG A 20 2.47 14.52 -10.18
CA ARG A 20 2.56 15.81 -10.87
C ARG A 20 2.55 17.02 -9.94
N SER A 21 1.99 16.84 -8.76
CA SER A 21 1.89 17.88 -7.73
C SER A 21 1.62 17.24 -6.36
N PHE A 22 1.90 18.02 -5.33
CA PHE A 22 1.63 17.67 -3.94
C PHE A 22 0.29 18.27 -3.48
N PRO A 23 -0.33 17.74 -2.41
CA PRO A 23 0.05 16.53 -1.68
C PRO A 23 -0.07 15.25 -2.52
N VAL A 24 0.85 14.31 -2.28
CA VAL A 24 0.87 12.98 -2.92
C VAL A 24 0.33 11.94 -1.95
N GLY A 25 -0.61 11.13 -2.42
CA GLY A 25 -1.01 9.91 -1.73
C GLY A 25 -0.15 8.74 -2.18
N THR A 26 0.55 8.08 -1.27
CA THR A 26 1.24 6.82 -1.55
C THR A 26 0.34 5.65 -1.18
N ILE A 27 0.26 4.61 -2.01
CA ILE A 27 -0.52 3.39 -1.74
C ILE A 27 0.40 2.19 -1.93
N ALA A 28 0.58 1.40 -0.86
CA ALA A 28 1.42 0.21 -0.85
C ALA A 28 0.64 -1.00 -0.32
N PHE A 29 0.76 -2.14 -1.00
CA PHE A 29 0.12 -3.39 -0.62
C PHE A 29 1.10 -4.35 0.05
N TYR A 30 0.61 -5.10 1.02
CA TYR A 30 1.37 -6.07 1.80
C TYR A 30 0.55 -7.35 1.95
N GLY A 31 1.23 -8.49 1.98
CA GLY A 31 0.60 -9.80 1.93
C GLY A 31 1.53 -10.90 2.41
N PRO A 32 1.02 -12.07 2.82
CA PRO A 32 1.87 -13.19 3.24
C PRO A 32 2.81 -13.66 2.12
N ASP A 33 2.44 -13.39 0.86
CA ASP A 33 3.19 -13.67 -0.36
C ASP A 33 2.95 -12.58 -1.41
N ASN A 34 3.49 -12.76 -2.63
CA ASN A 34 3.31 -11.84 -3.75
C ASN A 34 1.98 -12.02 -4.52
N LEU A 35 1.13 -12.98 -4.12
CA LEU A 35 -0.12 -13.31 -4.81
C LEU A 35 -1.33 -12.68 -4.14
N ARG A 36 -1.34 -12.56 -2.81
CA ARG A 36 -2.51 -12.11 -2.03
C ARG A 36 -2.14 -10.98 -1.09
N ALA A 37 -2.78 -9.81 -1.26
CA ALA A 37 -2.56 -8.67 -0.37
C ALA A 37 -3.59 -8.68 0.77
N THR A 38 -3.15 -8.70 2.01
CA THR A 38 -4.01 -8.66 3.21
C THR A 38 -3.95 -7.33 3.95
N LYS A 39 -2.97 -6.47 3.63
CA LYS A 39 -2.81 -5.12 4.17
C LYS A 39 -2.58 -4.11 3.05
N VAL A 40 -3.15 -2.91 3.21
CA VAL A 40 -2.81 -1.73 2.41
C VAL A 40 -2.46 -0.58 3.34
N ALA A 41 -1.33 0.06 3.09
CA ALA A 41 -0.90 1.26 3.79
C ALA A 41 -0.97 2.45 2.83
N VAL A 42 -1.57 3.55 3.30
CA VAL A 42 -1.72 4.78 2.53
C VAL A 42 -1.12 5.95 3.29
N GLY A 43 -0.12 6.58 2.71
CA GLY A 43 0.59 7.74 3.26
C GLY A 43 0.25 9.02 2.52
N ILE A 44 0.33 10.15 3.22
CA ILE A 44 0.23 11.50 2.66
C ILE A 44 1.57 12.19 2.76
N ILE A 45 2.14 12.56 1.61
CA ILE A 45 3.35 13.35 1.51
C ILE A 45 2.94 14.78 1.09
N PRO A 46 3.09 15.79 1.96
CA PRO A 46 2.60 17.15 1.68
C PRO A 46 3.48 17.96 0.74
N ALA A 47 4.78 17.67 0.63
CA ALA A 47 5.74 18.43 -0.17
C ALA A 47 6.91 17.55 -0.65
N PRO A 48 7.73 18.00 -1.62
CA PRO A 48 8.96 17.29 -1.97
C PRO A 48 9.87 17.10 -0.74
N GLN A 49 10.48 15.92 -0.61
CA GLN A 49 11.42 15.58 0.46
C GLN A 49 10.88 15.73 1.89
N SER A 50 9.55 15.81 2.07
CA SER A 50 8.93 15.82 3.38
C SER A 50 8.58 14.41 3.83
N GLU A 51 8.60 14.20 5.14
CA GLU A 51 8.05 13.00 5.77
C GLU A 51 6.54 12.84 5.52
N THR A 52 6.06 11.61 5.74
CA THR A 52 4.63 11.31 5.66
C THR A 52 3.90 11.97 6.84
N THR A 53 2.93 12.85 6.57
CA THR A 53 2.19 13.56 7.63
C THR A 53 0.95 12.83 8.12
N ALA A 54 0.42 11.89 7.33
CA ALA A 54 -0.68 11.04 7.73
C ALA A 54 -0.48 9.65 7.12
N LEU A 55 -0.66 8.61 7.93
CA LEU A 55 -0.53 7.21 7.53
C LEU A 55 -1.73 6.43 8.05
N ARG A 56 -2.46 5.78 7.16
CA ARG A 56 -3.58 4.89 7.53
C ARG A 56 -3.37 3.51 6.92
N ARG A 57 -3.74 2.48 7.67
CA ARG A 57 -3.64 1.07 7.27
C ARG A 57 -5.02 0.45 7.30
N TRP A 58 -5.29 -0.43 6.33
CA TRP A 58 -6.47 -1.29 6.31
C TRP A 58 -6.03 -2.73 6.16
N PHE A 59 -6.81 -3.62 6.75
CA PHE A 59 -6.54 -5.05 6.81
C PHE A 59 -7.77 -5.84 6.37
N VAL A 60 -7.54 -7.01 5.80
CA VAL A 60 -8.57 -8.04 5.61
C VAL A 60 -8.04 -9.35 6.20
N GLU A 61 -8.85 -10.01 7.03
CA GLU A 61 -8.51 -11.32 7.60
C GLU A 61 -8.50 -12.41 6.51
N THR A 62 -9.50 -12.37 5.64
CA THR A 62 -9.67 -13.32 4.54
C THR A 62 -9.79 -12.58 3.20
N GLY A 63 -9.34 -13.23 2.12
CA GLY A 63 -9.39 -12.65 0.78
C GLY A 63 -8.21 -11.71 0.47
N ASP A 64 -8.48 -10.73 -0.39
CA ASP A 64 -7.48 -9.81 -0.95
C ASP A 64 -7.98 -8.36 -0.89
N VAL A 65 -7.25 -7.48 -0.22
CA VAL A 65 -7.58 -6.07 -0.03
C VAL A 65 -7.72 -5.33 -1.36
N ARG A 66 -6.98 -5.75 -2.39
CA ARG A 66 -7.06 -5.18 -3.74
C ARG A 66 -8.43 -5.42 -4.37
N LYS A 67 -9.22 -6.38 -3.88
CA LYS A 67 -10.58 -6.70 -4.34
C LYS A 67 -11.69 -6.06 -3.48
N SER A 68 -11.37 -5.43 -2.36
CA SER A 68 -12.38 -4.80 -1.48
C SER A 68 -12.81 -3.41 -1.96
N ASP A 69 -13.99 -3.35 -2.57
CA ASP A 69 -14.64 -2.10 -3.01
C ASP A 69 -14.85 -1.09 -1.87
N THR A 70 -15.23 -1.58 -0.69
CA THR A 70 -15.38 -0.78 0.53
C THR A 70 -14.08 -0.11 0.95
N ILE A 71 -12.97 -0.87 0.99
CA ILE A 71 -11.66 -0.31 1.38
C ILE A 71 -11.18 0.73 0.37
N PHE A 72 -11.40 0.51 -0.93
CA PHE A 72 -11.07 1.53 -1.94
C PHE A 72 -11.91 2.79 -1.81
N ALA A 73 -13.17 2.68 -1.38
CA ALA A 73 -14.00 3.84 -1.06
C ALA A 73 -13.44 4.62 0.13
N GLU A 74 -13.01 3.93 1.20
CA GLU A 74 -12.37 4.56 2.36
C GLU A 74 -11.04 5.22 2.02
N ILE A 75 -10.19 4.57 1.22
CA ILE A 75 -8.93 5.13 0.75
C ILE A 75 -9.20 6.41 -0.05
N ALA A 76 -10.16 6.38 -0.98
CA ALA A 76 -10.50 7.57 -1.76
C ALA A 76 -11.03 8.70 -0.89
N ALA A 77 -11.82 8.40 0.15
CA ALA A 77 -12.28 9.39 1.11
C ALA A 77 -11.11 10.00 1.90
N PHE A 78 -10.19 9.16 2.40
CA PHE A 78 -8.98 9.59 3.10
C PHE A 78 -8.12 10.52 2.24
N LEU A 79 -7.81 10.10 1.00
CA LEU A 79 -7.02 10.90 0.07
C LEU A 79 -7.67 12.25 -0.26
N ARG A 80 -9.00 12.26 -0.48
CA ARG A 80 -9.74 13.51 -0.76
C ARG A 80 -9.76 14.43 0.46
N GLY A 81 -9.94 13.88 1.67
CA GLY A 81 -9.92 14.64 2.91
C GLY A 81 -8.59 15.37 3.14
N HIS A 82 -7.49 14.81 2.64
CA HIS A 82 -6.16 15.41 2.68
C HIS A 82 -5.80 16.24 1.44
N GLY A 83 -6.75 16.52 0.54
CA GLY A 83 -6.50 17.34 -0.65
C GLY A 83 -5.51 16.73 -1.64
N VAL A 84 -5.40 15.40 -1.71
CA VAL A 84 -4.42 14.73 -2.57
C VAL A 84 -4.68 15.01 -4.05
N HIS A 85 -3.63 15.45 -4.73
CA HIS A 85 -3.68 15.80 -6.15
C HIS A 85 -3.13 14.71 -7.05
N SER A 86 -2.12 13.98 -6.57
CA SER A 86 -1.46 12.88 -7.30
C SER A 86 -1.38 11.63 -6.44
N VAL A 87 -1.40 10.45 -7.06
CA VAL A 87 -1.26 9.18 -6.35
C VAL A 87 -0.05 8.44 -6.89
N ALA A 88 0.83 7.97 -6.01
CA ALA A 88 1.84 6.97 -6.30
C ALA A 88 1.35 5.64 -5.74
N MET A 89 1.18 4.63 -6.60
CA MET A 89 0.65 3.33 -6.21
C MET A 89 1.64 2.25 -6.64
N ALA A 90 1.97 1.34 -5.73
CA ALA A 90 2.83 0.22 -6.03
C ALA A 90 2.15 -0.73 -7.04
N ASP A 91 2.92 -1.21 -8.02
CA ASP A 91 2.43 -2.16 -9.03
C ASP A 91 2.19 -3.58 -8.43
N GLY A 92 2.79 -3.87 -7.29
CA GLY A 92 2.75 -5.18 -6.64
C GLY A 92 2.57 -5.13 -5.13
N ILE A 93 2.73 -6.31 -4.53
CA ILE A 93 2.79 -6.49 -3.07
C ILE A 93 4.25 -6.31 -2.67
N LEU A 94 4.52 -5.39 -1.74
CA LEU A 94 5.87 -4.94 -1.41
C LEU A 94 6.50 -5.65 -0.21
N GLY A 95 5.77 -6.50 0.49
CA GLY A 95 6.28 -7.21 1.65
C GLY A 95 5.21 -7.85 2.53
N CYS A 96 5.65 -8.38 3.66
CA CYS A 96 4.78 -9.01 4.66
C CYS A 96 3.87 -7.97 5.34
N PRO A 97 2.63 -8.33 5.72
CA PRO A 97 1.74 -7.47 6.50
C PRO A 97 2.21 -7.24 7.94
N HIS A 98 3.15 -8.03 8.46
CA HIS A 98 3.68 -7.90 9.82
C HIS A 98 4.81 -6.86 9.90
N GLU A 99 4.93 -6.18 11.03
CA GLU A 99 5.88 -5.09 11.27
C GLU A 99 7.03 -5.56 12.18
N GLU A 100 8.26 -5.40 11.68
CA GLU A 100 9.49 -5.68 12.41
C GLU A 100 9.60 -4.82 13.68
N GLY A 101 10.06 -5.42 14.78
CA GLY A 101 10.10 -4.78 16.09
C GLY A 101 8.74 -4.69 16.80
N ILE A 102 7.65 -5.08 16.14
CA ILE A 102 6.29 -5.14 16.71
C ILE A 102 5.80 -6.59 16.74
N ASP A 103 5.68 -7.21 15.57
CA ASP A 103 5.13 -8.55 15.39
C ASP A 103 6.22 -9.64 15.46
N TYR A 104 7.46 -9.29 15.11
CA TYR A 104 8.62 -10.19 15.17
C TYR A 104 9.91 -9.39 15.49
N PRO A 105 10.96 -10.04 16.03
CA PRO A 105 12.18 -9.36 16.45
C PRO A 105 12.87 -8.56 15.33
N GLU A 106 13.46 -7.42 15.69
CA GLU A 106 14.29 -6.63 14.77
C GLU A 106 15.52 -7.41 14.29
N GLY A 107 15.89 -7.21 13.03
CA GLY A 107 16.95 -7.93 12.31
C GLY A 107 16.55 -9.35 11.87
N SER A 108 15.32 -9.79 12.11
CA SER A 108 14.89 -11.17 11.82
C SER A 108 13.92 -11.26 10.63
N THR A 109 13.71 -12.48 10.14
CA THR A 109 12.71 -12.74 9.10
C THR A 109 11.37 -13.07 9.75
N CYS A 110 10.28 -12.50 9.23
CA CYS A 110 8.95 -12.82 9.71
C CYS A 110 8.66 -14.33 9.61
N PRO A 111 8.34 -15.02 10.71
CA PRO A 111 8.11 -16.46 10.72
C PRO A 111 6.82 -16.85 9.98
N ASP A 112 5.82 -15.96 9.96
CA ASP A 112 4.51 -16.22 9.35
C ASP A 112 4.49 -15.97 7.83
N CYS A 113 5.48 -15.26 7.30
CA CYS A 113 5.57 -14.91 5.88
C CYS A 113 6.91 -15.39 5.26
N PRO A 114 7.21 -16.70 5.24
CA PRO A 114 8.50 -17.23 4.78
C PRO A 114 8.80 -16.91 3.31
N TYR A 115 7.77 -16.60 2.51
CA TYR A 115 7.94 -16.17 1.13
C TYR A 115 8.91 -14.97 1.01
N TRP A 116 8.86 -14.02 1.93
CA TRP A 116 9.66 -12.79 1.85
C TRP A 116 11.11 -12.94 2.31
N ALA A 117 11.48 -14.08 2.88
CA ALA A 117 12.83 -14.35 3.36
C ALA A 117 13.87 -14.12 2.24
N GLY A 118 14.81 -13.21 2.47
CA GLY A 118 15.91 -12.91 1.54
C GLY A 118 15.47 -12.27 0.21
N ARG A 119 14.22 -11.80 0.08
CA ARG A 119 13.74 -11.13 -1.14
C ARG A 119 13.87 -9.62 -1.04
N ASP A 120 14.31 -9.00 -2.13
CA ASP A 120 14.25 -7.55 -2.27
C ASP A 120 12.79 -7.09 -2.38
N ARG A 121 12.45 -6.05 -1.62
CA ARG A 121 11.08 -5.54 -1.47
C ARG A 121 10.50 -4.90 -2.74
N TRP A 122 11.36 -4.45 -3.66
CA TRP A 122 10.93 -3.73 -4.85
C TRP A 122 10.80 -4.65 -6.06
N THR A 123 11.74 -5.58 -6.20
CA THR A 123 11.82 -6.53 -7.31
C THR A 123 11.15 -7.86 -6.99
N GLY A 124 11.03 -8.23 -5.71
CA GLY A 124 10.55 -9.53 -5.25
C GLY A 124 11.54 -10.68 -5.52
N GLN A 125 12.73 -10.38 -6.04
CA GLN A 125 13.76 -11.38 -6.35
C GLN A 125 14.53 -11.75 -5.09
N LEU A 126 14.93 -13.01 -4.98
CA LEU A 126 15.89 -13.42 -3.95
C LEU A 126 17.20 -12.68 -4.20
N GLY A 127 17.79 -12.13 -3.13
CA GLY A 127 19.12 -11.56 -3.19
C GLY A 127 20.08 -12.58 -3.81
N LYS A 128 20.86 -12.15 -4.80
CA LYS A 128 21.97 -12.96 -5.29
C LYS A 128 23.04 -12.94 -4.19
N ASN A 129 23.24 -14.07 -3.52
CA ASN A 129 24.44 -14.29 -2.71
C ASN A 129 25.69 -14.20 -3.60
#